data_AF-A0A200QJ03-F1
#
_entry.id   AF-A0A200QJ03-F1
#
_cell.length_a   1.000
_cell.length_b   1.000
_cell.length_c   1.000
_cell.angle_alpha   90.00
_cell.angle_beta   90.00
_cell.angle_gamma   90.00
#
_symmetry.space_group_name_H-M   'P 1'
#
loop_
_entity.id
_entity.type
_entity.pdbx_description
1 polymer ?
#
loop_
_entity_poly.entity_id
_entity_poly.type
_entity_poly.pdbx_seq_one_letter_code
_entity_poly.pdbx_strand_id
1 'polypeptide(L)'
;MAIAAAAVGAATVPSSMAFFSRRRPKWVLLIPKFSFSAQSNPSKKLVLYSKPGCCLCDGLKEKLQAAFSLNGPDSLHDVQLQIRDITSNPEWERSYQYEIPVLARVLSDGTESIL
;
A
#
# COMPACT_ATOMS: atom_id res chain seq x y z
N MET A 1 50.05 -35.85 36.16
CA MET A 1 50.12 -34.39 36.39
C MET A 1 48.68 -33.87 36.45
N ALA A 2 48.14 -33.68 37.65
CA ALA A 2 48.15 -32.42 38.40
C ALA A 2 46.97 -31.52 38.00
N ILE A 3 45.95 -31.59 38.86
CA ILE A 3 44.76 -30.76 38.99
C ILE A 3 45.10 -29.26 39.04
N ALA A 4 44.25 -28.42 38.45
CA ALA A 4 44.21 -27.00 38.75
C ALA A 4 42.74 -26.53 38.80
N ALA A 5 42.34 -26.12 40.00
CA ALA A 5 41.07 -25.49 40.33
C ALA A 5 41.26 -23.97 40.45
N ALA A 6 40.25 -23.17 40.09
CA ALA A 6 40.08 -21.78 40.50
C ALA A 6 38.60 -21.40 40.31
N ALA A 7 37.79 -21.42 41.39
CA ALA A 7 37.45 -20.32 42.28
C ALA A 7 36.45 -19.31 41.67
N VAL A 8 35.15 -19.54 41.92
CA VAL A 8 34.04 -18.62 41.64
C VAL A 8 33.95 -17.63 42.81
N GLY A 9 34.24 -16.36 42.56
CA GLY A 9 34.11 -15.28 43.53
C GLY A 9 32.66 -14.81 43.67
N ALA A 10 32.14 -14.81 44.90
CA ALA A 10 30.93 -14.10 45.27
C ALA A 10 31.25 -12.63 45.56
N ALA A 11 30.44 -11.70 45.05
CA ALA A 11 30.45 -10.31 45.50
C ALA A 11 29.00 -9.84 45.70
N THR A 12 28.78 -9.31 46.89
CA THR A 12 27.55 -8.87 47.52
C THR A 12 27.05 -7.55 46.92
N VAL A 13 25.75 -7.46 46.66
CA VAL A 13 25.06 -6.19 46.34
C VAL A 13 24.67 -5.50 47.64
N PRO A 14 25.15 -4.26 47.94
CA PRO A 14 24.60 -3.49 49.04
C PRO A 14 23.39 -2.67 48.55
N SER A 15 22.31 -2.79 49.30
CA SER A 15 21.22 -1.83 49.33
C SER A 15 21.75 -0.45 49.75
N SER A 16 21.36 0.60 49.03
CA SER A 16 21.46 1.98 49.50
C SER A 16 20.29 2.77 48.94
N MET A 17 19.24 2.87 49.74
CA MET A 17 18.21 3.89 49.58
C MET A 17 18.87 5.25 49.74
N ALA A 18 18.86 6.06 48.67
CA ALA A 18 19.06 7.49 48.76
C ALA A 18 17.90 8.17 48.05
N PHE A 19 16.97 8.64 48.87
CA PHE A 19 15.88 9.53 48.53
C PHE A 19 16.47 10.83 47.96
N PHE A 20 16.50 10.96 46.64
CA PHE A 20 16.69 12.25 45.99
C PHE A 20 15.31 12.86 45.72
N SER A 21 14.79 13.53 46.74
CA SER A 21 13.90 14.67 46.50
C SER A 21 14.69 15.74 45.75
N ARG A 22 14.51 15.83 44.43
CA ARG A 22 14.80 17.07 43.71
C ARG A 22 14.08 17.15 42.36
N ARG A 23 13.10 18.06 42.34
CA ARG A 23 12.64 18.89 41.21
C ARG A 23 12.27 18.15 39.92
N ARG A 24 10.96 18.01 39.71
CA ARG A 24 10.34 17.82 38.39
C ARG A 24 10.82 18.93 37.44
N PRO A 25 11.64 18.64 36.39
CA PRO A 25 11.71 19.57 35.29
C PRO A 25 10.41 19.40 34.52
N LYS A 26 9.61 20.47 34.43
CA LYS A 26 8.58 20.57 33.41
C LYS A 26 9.30 20.66 32.07
N TRP A 27 9.69 19.51 31.53
CA TRP A 27 10.08 19.40 30.13
C TRP A 27 8.78 19.62 29.35
N VAL A 28 8.53 20.90 29.05
CA VAL A 28 7.57 21.29 28.02
C VAL A 28 8.12 20.66 26.76
N LEU A 29 7.57 19.50 26.40
CA LEU A 29 7.78 18.86 25.12
C LEU A 29 7.27 19.85 24.07
N LEU A 30 8.17 20.68 23.58
CA LEU A 30 8.04 21.31 22.27
C LEU A 30 8.14 20.16 21.28
N ILE A 31 7.00 19.52 21.01
CA ILE A 31 6.83 18.60 19.90
C ILE A 31 7.15 19.45 18.66
N PRO A 32 8.24 19.18 17.92
CA PRO A 32 8.40 19.78 16.62
C PRO A 32 7.18 19.32 15.83
N LYS A 33 6.47 20.25 15.19
CA LYS A 33 5.47 19.91 14.17
C LYS A 33 6.21 19.20 13.04
N PHE A 34 6.53 17.92 13.22
CA PHE A 34 6.90 17.04 12.14
C PHE A 34 5.63 16.91 11.32
N SER A 35 5.55 17.72 10.27
CA SER A 35 4.60 17.55 9.19
C SER A 35 4.87 16.17 8.60
N PHE A 36 4.20 15.14 9.14
CA PHE A 36 4.12 13.83 8.51
C PHE A 36 3.39 14.06 7.19
N SER A 37 4.15 14.30 6.11
CA SER A 37 3.62 14.21 4.76
C SER A 37 3.11 12.79 4.59
N ALA A 38 1.79 12.62 4.61
CA ALA A 38 1.15 11.35 4.34
C ALA A 38 1.56 10.92 2.92
N GLN A 39 2.55 10.04 2.82
CA GLN A 39 3.00 9.46 1.56
C GLN A 39 1.85 8.58 1.04
N SER A 40 1.02 9.13 0.16
CA SER A 40 0.03 8.34 -0.57
C SER A 40 0.79 7.36 -1.46
N ASN A 41 0.60 6.06 -1.25
CA ASN A 41 1.08 5.07 -2.21
C ASN A 41 0.40 5.35 -3.56
N PRO A 42 1.14 5.33 -4.68
CA PRO A 42 0.55 5.59 -5.98
C PRO A 42 -0.32 4.39 -6.39
N SER A 43 -1.63 4.54 -6.22
CA SER A 43 -2.60 3.54 -6.66
C SER A 43 -2.51 3.34 -8.17
N LYS A 44 -2.34 2.08 -8.60
CA LYS A 44 -2.30 1.72 -10.02
C LYS A 44 -3.71 1.89 -10.61
N LYS A 45 -3.83 2.41 -11.83
CA LYS A 45 -5.14 2.58 -12.49
C LYS A 45 -5.24 1.67 -13.71
N LEU A 46 -6.35 0.96 -13.81
CA LEU A 46 -6.71 0.11 -14.94
C LEU A 46 -8.00 0.66 -15.54
N VAL A 47 -8.05 0.80 -16.86
CA VAL A 47 -9.21 1.29 -17.60
C VAL A 47 -9.78 0.13 -18.41
N LEU A 48 -11.09 -0.08 -18.30
CA LEU A 48 -11.88 -0.95 -19.16
C LEU A 48 -12.76 -0.09 -20.06
N TYR A 49 -12.45 -0.10 -21.35
CA TYR A 49 -13.31 0.50 -22.37
C TYR A 49 -14.46 -0.47 -22.67
N SER A 50 -15.69 0.00 -22.48
CA SER A 50 -16.92 -0.79 -22.65
C SER A 50 -17.99 -0.02 -23.43
N LYS A 51 -19.11 -0.69 -23.72
CA LYS A 51 -20.31 -0.10 -24.34
C LYS A 51 -21.56 -0.67 -23.66
N PRO A 52 -22.64 0.11 -23.49
CA PRO A 52 -23.92 -0.41 -23.00
C PRO A 52 -24.42 -1.58 -23.84
N GLY A 53 -24.96 -2.61 -23.18
CA GLY A 53 -25.46 -3.83 -23.82
C GLY A 53 -24.38 -4.84 -24.24
N CYS A 54 -23.13 -4.65 -23.83
CA CYS A 54 -22.02 -5.57 -24.10
C CYS A 54 -21.88 -6.65 -23.02
N CYS A 55 -22.43 -7.85 -23.26
CA CYS A 55 -22.33 -8.96 -22.30
C CYS A 55 -20.88 -9.40 -22.00
N LEU A 56 -19.98 -9.28 -22.97
CA LEU A 56 -18.56 -9.61 -22.79
C LEU A 56 -17.86 -8.65 -21.81
N CYS A 57 -18.27 -7.38 -21.83
CA CYS A 57 -17.72 -6.34 -20.98
C CYS A 57 -18.13 -6.55 -19.51
N ASP A 58 -19.40 -6.90 -19.28
CA ASP A 58 -19.92 -7.17 -17.95
C ASP A 58 -19.24 -8.40 -17.32
N GLY A 59 -19.14 -9.49 -18.08
CA GLY A 59 -18.45 -10.70 -17.62
C GLY A 59 -16.96 -10.48 -17.34
N LEU A 60 -16.28 -9.63 -18.11
CA LEU A 60 -14.89 -9.27 -17.85
C LEU A 60 -14.76 -8.38 -16.59
N LYS A 61 -15.64 -7.39 -16.44
CA LYS A 61 -15.69 -6.52 -15.26
C LYS A 61 -15.85 -7.33 -13.97
N GLU A 62 -16.79 -8.27 -13.95
CA GLU A 62 -17.03 -9.14 -12.78
C GLU A 62 -15.77 -9.95 -12.42
N LYS A 63 -15.10 -10.53 -13.42
CA LYS A 63 -13.86 -11.29 -13.21
C LYS A 63 -12.73 -10.42 -12.66
N LEU A 64 -12.58 -9.20 -13.16
CA LEU A 64 -11.59 -8.25 -12.66
C LEU A 64 -11.89 -7.87 -11.20
N GLN A 65 -13.14 -7.59 -10.86
CA GLN A 65 -13.55 -7.27 -9.49
C GLN A 65 -13.31 -8.44 -8.53
N ALA A 66 -13.61 -9.67 -8.96
CA ALA A 66 -13.31 -10.87 -8.19
C ALA A 66 -11.79 -11.02 -7.97
N ALA A 67 -10.98 -10.80 -9.02
CA ALA A 67 -9.52 -10.86 -8.92
C ALA A 67 -8.94 -9.82 -7.96
N PHE A 68 -9.46 -8.58 -7.96
CA PHE A 68 -9.04 -7.54 -7.02
C PHE A 68 -9.42 -7.85 -5.56
N SER A 69 -10.36 -8.77 -5.34
CA SER A 69 -10.79 -9.21 -4.02
C SER A 69 -9.95 -10.37 -3.46
N LEU A 70 -9.06 -10.96 -4.27
CA LEU A 70 -8.20 -12.06 -3.83
C LEU A 70 -7.01 -11.55 -3.02
N ASN A 71 -6.80 -12.13 -1.84
CA ASN A 71 -5.65 -11.83 -0.98
C ASN A 71 -4.49 -12.78 -1.32
N GLY A 72 -3.32 -12.23 -1.64
CA GLY A 72 -2.11 -12.96 -1.97
C GLY A 72 -0.86 -12.06 -2.04
N PRO A 73 0.33 -12.63 -2.23
CA PRO A 73 1.57 -11.86 -2.36
C PRO A 73 1.55 -10.90 -3.56
N ASP A 74 0.81 -11.26 -4.62
CA ASP A 74 0.59 -10.44 -5.82
C ASP A 74 -0.79 -9.76 -5.83
N SER A 75 -1.35 -9.50 -4.64
CA SER A 75 -2.64 -8.84 -4.46
C SER A 75 -2.76 -7.55 -5.27
N LEU A 76 -3.84 -7.46 -6.05
CA LEU A 76 -4.16 -6.27 -6.86
C LEU A 76 -5.10 -5.30 -6.13
N HIS A 77 -5.13 -5.31 -4.79
CA HIS A 77 -6.04 -4.47 -3.98
C HIS A 77 -5.83 -2.95 -4.18
N ASP A 78 -4.63 -2.54 -4.59
CA ASP A 78 -4.29 -1.14 -4.86
C ASP A 78 -4.58 -0.70 -6.32
N VAL A 79 -5.20 -1.59 -7.11
CA VAL A 79 -5.63 -1.27 -8.48
C VAL A 79 -7.03 -0.66 -8.46
N GLN A 80 -7.14 0.55 -9.00
CA GLN A 80 -8.43 1.19 -9.25
C GLN A 80 -8.90 0.89 -10.68
N LEU A 81 -10.01 0.17 -10.81
CA LEU A 81 -10.66 -0.06 -12.10
C LEU A 81 -11.59 1.10 -12.47
N GLN A 82 -11.35 1.70 -13.62
CA GLN A 82 -12.20 2.70 -14.24
C GLN A 82 -12.91 2.08 -15.44
N ILE A 83 -14.21 2.36 -15.59
CA ILE A 83 -14.98 1.93 -16.75
C ILE A 83 -15.26 3.15 -17.59
N ARG A 84 -14.93 3.09 -18.88
CA ARG A 84 -15.18 4.18 -19.82
C ARG A 84 -16.07 3.68 -20.94
N ASP A 85 -17.24 4.29 -21.06
CA ASP A 85 -18.16 4.03 -22.15
C ASP A 85 -17.62 4.67 -23.43
N ILE A 86 -17.30 3.86 -24.44
CA ILE A 86 -16.79 4.36 -25.71
C ILE A 86 -17.80 5.20 -26.45
N THR A 87 -19.11 5.02 -26.21
CA THR A 87 -20.16 5.80 -26.90
C THR A 87 -20.23 7.24 -26.40
N SER A 88 -19.60 7.54 -25.26
CA SER A 88 -19.49 8.90 -24.72
C SER A 88 -18.45 9.77 -25.44
N ASN A 89 -17.52 9.16 -26.18
CA ASN A 89 -16.48 9.87 -26.91
C ASN A 89 -16.30 9.28 -28.32
N PRO A 90 -16.55 10.05 -29.40
CA PRO A 90 -16.50 9.54 -30.77
C PRO A 90 -15.10 9.05 -31.20
N GLU A 91 -14.02 9.52 -30.56
CA GLU A 91 -12.67 8.99 -30.82
C GLU A 91 -12.50 7.59 -30.25
N TRP A 92 -13.01 7.33 -29.04
CA TRP A 92 -13.00 6.00 -28.44
C TRP A 92 -13.92 5.05 -29.21
N GLU A 93 -15.12 5.49 -29.58
CA GLU A 93 -16.03 4.65 -30.38
C GLU A 93 -15.39 4.26 -31.71
N ARG A 94 -14.82 5.22 -32.46
CA ARG A 94 -14.16 4.91 -33.73
C ARG A 94 -13.00 3.92 -33.55
N SER A 95 -12.25 4.04 -32.47
CA SER A 95 -11.06 3.23 -32.22
C SER A 95 -11.40 1.81 -31.75
N TYR A 96 -12.43 1.66 -30.90
CA TYR A 96 -12.65 0.42 -30.15
C TYR A 96 -13.99 -0.27 -30.42
N GLN A 97 -14.95 0.32 -31.15
CA GLN A 97 -16.30 -0.23 -31.33
C GLN A 97 -16.38 -1.69 -31.81
N TYR A 98 -15.36 -2.20 -32.50
CA TYR A 98 -15.31 -3.58 -32.99
C TYR A 98 -14.39 -4.50 -32.18
N GLU A 99 -13.64 -3.95 -31.23
CA GLU A 99 -12.63 -4.68 -30.45
C GLU A 99 -12.97 -4.77 -28.95
N ILE A 100 -14.04 -4.09 -28.52
CA ILE A 100 -14.47 -4.10 -27.12
C ILE A 100 -14.78 -5.52 -26.63
N PRO A 101 -14.33 -5.88 -25.40
CA PRO A 101 -13.70 -5.01 -24.39
C PRO A 101 -12.19 -4.77 -24.59
N VAL A 102 -11.73 -3.55 -24.29
CA VAL A 102 -10.30 -3.19 -24.33
C VAL A 102 -9.81 -2.77 -22.94
N LEU A 103 -8.65 -3.30 -22.53
CA LEU A 103 -8.00 -2.96 -21.27
C LEU A 103 -6.78 -2.06 -21.50
N ALA A 104 -6.64 -1.05 -20.65
CA ALA A 104 -5.49 -0.16 -20.67
C ALA A 104 -4.96 0.08 -19.27
N ARG A 105 -3.64 0.03 -19.10
CA ARG A 105 -2.97 0.46 -17.89
C ARG A 105 -2.63 1.94 -17.99
N VAL A 106 -2.98 2.71 -16.96
CA VAL A 106 -2.49 4.09 -16.84
C VAL A 106 -1.13 4.06 -16.15
N LEU A 107 -0.15 4.65 -16.80
CA LEU A 107 1.21 4.81 -16.31
C LEU A 107 1.30 6.00 -15.34
N SER A 108 2.42 6.12 -14.64
CA SER A 108 2.63 7.16 -13.63
C SER A 108 2.65 8.58 -14.21
N ASP A 109 2.95 8.70 -15.50
CA ASP A 109 2.97 9.94 -16.29
C ASP A 109 1.57 10.33 -16.82
N GLY A 110 0.56 9.48 -16.62
CA GLY A 110 -0.80 9.69 -17.11
C GLY A 110 -1.05 9.11 -18.51
N THR A 111 -0.04 8.55 -19.17
CA THR A 111 -0.19 7.90 -20.47
C THR A 111 -0.88 6.55 -20.32
N GLU A 112 -1.63 6.12 -21.34
CA GLU A 112 -2.32 4.84 -21.36
C GLU A 112 -1.62 3.86 -22.29
N SER A 113 -1.37 2.66 -21.78
CA SER A 113 -0.84 1.54 -22.56
C SER A 113 -1.92 0.46 -22.65
N ILE A 114 -2.33 0.12 -23.87
CA ILE A 114 -3.24 -1.00 -24.13
C ILE A 114 -2.54 -2.31 -23.74
N LEU A 115 -3.31 -3.25 -23.18
CA LEU A 115 -2.87 -4.57 -22.71
C LEU A 115 -3.32 -5.69 -23.63
#